data_AF-A0A7S2QP66-F1
#
_entry.id   AF-A0A7S2QP66-F1
#
_cell.length_a   1.000
_cell.length_b   1.000
_cell.length_c   1.000
_cell.angle_alpha   90.00
_cell.angle_beta   90.00
_cell.angle_gamma   90.00
#
_symmetry.space_group_name_H-M   'P 1'
#
loop_
_entity.id
_entity.type
_entity.pdbx_description
1 polymer ?
#
loop_
_entity_poly.entity_id
_entity_poly.type
_entity_poly.pdbx_seq_one_letter_code
_entity_poly.pdbx_strand_id
1 'polypeptide(L)'
;DEAGEDGDRRNKAIEPLPAVDHSRMQYNLVRTEFYKPHPEIAELDEEDVAQLRTQLRISATGSNAASPVASFGHLAESLGQELMEAIRRRGYAQPTPIQAQALPVALSGGGATGGA
;
A
#
# COMPACT_ATOMS: atom_id res chain seq x y z
N ASP A 1 -46.40 -29.21 26.43
CA ASP A 1 -45.79 -27.90 26.71
C ASP A 1 -44.29 -28.02 26.56
N GLU A 2 -43.69 -27.43 25.52
CA GLU A 2 -42.23 -27.21 25.48
C GLU A 2 -42.00 -25.75 25.11
N ALA A 3 -41.94 -24.91 26.15
CA ALA A 3 -41.54 -23.52 26.05
C ALA A 3 -40.01 -23.43 25.90
N GLY A 4 -39.58 -22.57 24.99
CA GLY A 4 -38.23 -22.54 24.45
C GLY A 4 -37.14 -22.01 25.36
N GLU A 5 -35.91 -22.28 24.92
CA GLU A 5 -34.70 -21.60 25.38
C GLU A 5 -34.12 -20.80 24.21
N ASP A 6 -34.72 -19.64 23.91
CA ASP A 6 -34.07 -18.60 23.11
C ASP A 6 -33.06 -17.88 24.02
N GLY A 7 -31.97 -18.59 24.32
CA GLY A 7 -30.87 -18.08 25.13
C GLY A 7 -30.12 -16.99 24.39
N ASP A 8 -30.10 -15.79 24.98
CA ASP A 8 -29.40 -14.61 24.48
C ASP A 8 -27.94 -14.92 24.11
N ARG A 9 -27.66 -15.05 22.81
CA ARG A 9 -26.32 -15.34 22.25
C ARG A 9 -25.28 -14.26 22.58
N ARG A 10 -25.69 -13.12 23.12
CA ARG A 10 -24.82 -11.97 23.42
C ARG A 10 -23.98 -12.16 24.69
N ASN A 11 -24.19 -13.22 25.47
CA ASN A 11 -23.50 -13.42 26.76
C ASN A 11 -22.81 -14.79 26.91
N LYS A 12 -22.55 -15.50 25.81
CA LYS A 12 -21.84 -16.78 25.85
C LYS A 12 -20.34 -16.51 25.93
N ALA A 13 -19.70 -16.96 27.01
CA ALA A 13 -18.25 -16.87 27.15
C ALA A 13 -17.59 -17.57 25.96
N ILE A 14 -16.86 -16.81 25.15
CA ILE A 14 -16.11 -17.35 24.01
C ILE A 14 -14.82 -17.94 24.58
N GLU A 15 -14.70 -19.26 24.54
CA GLU A 15 -13.43 -19.91 24.86
C GLU A 15 -12.36 -19.45 23.87
N PRO A 16 -11.21 -18.93 24.34
CA PRO A 16 -10.16 -18.47 23.44
C PRO A 16 -9.56 -19.66 22.69
N LEU A 17 -9.34 -19.46 21.38
CA LEU A 17 -8.68 -20.47 20.56
C LEU A 17 -7.23 -20.68 21.03
N PRO A 18 -6.71 -21.92 20.97
CA PRO A 18 -5.30 -22.18 21.25
C PRO A 18 -4.40 -21.40 20.29
N ALA A 19 -3.27 -20.91 20.80
CA ALA A 19 -2.30 -20.18 19.98
C ALA A 19 -1.74 -21.09 18.89
N VAL A 20 -1.67 -20.57 17.66
CA VAL A 20 -1.14 -21.31 16.50
C VAL A 20 0.37 -21.17 16.47
N ASP A 21 1.08 -22.30 16.43
CA ASP A 21 2.54 -22.33 16.24
C ASP A 21 2.89 -22.18 14.75
N HIS A 22 3.19 -20.95 14.35
CA HIS A 22 3.55 -20.60 12.98
C HIS A 22 4.94 -21.12 12.56
N SER A 23 5.81 -21.53 13.49
CA SER A 23 7.17 -22.02 13.17
C SER A 23 7.18 -23.35 12.41
N ARG A 24 6.06 -24.09 12.47
CA ARG A 24 5.89 -25.40 11.82
C ARG A 24 5.10 -25.32 10.52
N MET A 25 4.68 -24.12 10.12
CA MET A 25 3.86 -23.88 8.95
C MET A 25 4.73 -23.38 7.80
N GLN A 26 4.61 -24.02 6.64
CA GLN A 26 5.28 -23.57 5.42
C GLN A 26 4.37 -22.64 4.64
N TYR A 27 4.71 -21.35 4.60
CA TYR A 27 3.97 -20.34 3.85
C TYR A 27 4.51 -20.21 2.43
N ASN A 28 3.61 -19.93 1.49
CA ASN A 28 4.01 -19.54 0.14
C ASN A 28 4.67 -18.17 0.19
N LEU A 29 5.74 -18.00 -0.58
CA LEU A 29 6.34 -16.69 -0.78
C LEU A 29 5.34 -15.78 -1.49
N VAL A 30 5.10 -14.62 -0.88
CA VAL A 30 4.28 -13.57 -1.48
C VAL A 30 5.22 -12.53 -2.04
N ARG A 31 5.01 -12.16 -3.29
CA ARG A 31 5.70 -11.01 -3.88
C ARG A 31 5.16 -9.73 -3.22
N THR A 32 6.06 -8.91 -2.70
CA THR A 32 5.71 -7.66 -1.99
C THR A 32 6.14 -6.41 -2.76
N GLU A 33 7.05 -6.54 -3.72
CA GLU A 33 7.59 -5.43 -4.53
C GLU A 33 6.96 -5.40 -5.93
N PHE A 34 6.10 -4.40 -6.15
CA PHE A 34 5.38 -4.18 -7.40
C PHE A 34 5.77 -2.87 -8.10
N TYR A 35 6.45 -1.97 -7.38
CA TYR A 35 6.87 -0.68 -7.90
C TYR A 35 7.97 -0.83 -8.95
N LYS A 36 7.74 -0.25 -10.12
CA LYS A 36 8.76 -0.02 -11.14
C LYS A 36 8.84 1.48 -11.38
N PRO A 37 9.94 2.14 -10.98
CA PRO A 37 10.10 3.57 -11.22
C PRO A 37 10.06 3.87 -12.72
N HIS A 38 9.27 4.86 -13.12
CA HIS A 38 9.31 5.42 -14.47
C HIS A 38 10.70 6.06 -14.73
N PRO A 39 11.26 6.04 -15.95
CA PRO A 39 12.57 6.63 -16.25
C PRO A 39 12.75 8.06 -15.73
N GLU A 40 11.76 8.92 -15.97
CA GLU A 40 11.77 10.32 -15.47
C GLU A 40 11.85 10.46 -13.94
N ILE A 41 11.47 9.41 -13.19
CA ILE A 41 11.56 9.37 -11.73
C ILE A 41 12.84 8.68 -11.28
N ALA A 42 13.31 7.68 -12.04
CA ALA A 42 14.54 6.94 -11.76
C ALA A 42 15.80 7.78 -12.02
N GLU A 43 15.74 8.73 -12.94
CA GLU A 43 16.84 9.61 -13.31
C GLU A 43 17.01 10.82 -12.37
N LEU A 44 16.04 11.08 -11.49
CA LEU A 44 16.11 12.20 -10.55
C LEU A 44 17.21 11.96 -9.51
N ASP A 45 18.07 12.95 -9.32
CA ASP A 45 19.01 12.96 -8.21
C ASP A 45 18.35 13.43 -6.90
N GLU A 46 19.10 13.46 -5.81
CA GLU A 46 18.58 13.85 -4.50
C GLU A 46 18.09 15.31 -4.46
N GLU A 47 18.71 16.20 -5.23
CA GLU A 47 18.33 17.62 -5.31
C GLU A 47 17.03 17.78 -6.10
N ASP A 48 16.92 17.12 -7.25
CA ASP A 48 15.71 17.07 -8.07
C ASP A 48 14.53 16.47 -7.29
N VAL A 49 14.77 15.39 -6.54
CA VAL A 49 13.74 14.79 -5.68
C VAL A 49 13.31 15.77 -4.58
N ALA A 50 14.24 16.49 -3.95
CA ALA A 50 13.91 17.49 -2.93
C ALA A 50 13.13 18.67 -3.52
N GLN A 51 13.50 19.11 -4.73
CA GLN A 51 12.78 20.15 -5.46
C GLN A 51 11.38 19.69 -5.84
N LEU A 52 11.22 18.45 -6.33
CA LEU A 52 9.94 17.87 -6.67
C LEU A 52 9.02 17.76 -5.44
N ARG A 53 9.55 17.33 -4.29
CA ARG A 53 8.79 17.33 -3.02
C ARG A 53 8.32 18.74 -2.66
N THR A 54 9.18 19.74 -2.82
CA THR A 54 8.84 21.15 -2.55
C THR A 54 7.73 21.64 -3.50
N GLN A 55 7.86 21.40 -4.81
CA GLN A 55 6.87 21.79 -5.82
C GLN A 55 5.50 21.15 -5.57
N LEU A 56 5.49 19.87 -5.19
CA LEU A 56 4.27 19.12 -4.86
C LEU A 56 3.75 19.39 -3.44
N ARG A 57 4.42 20.25 -2.65
CA ARG A 57 4.08 20.56 -1.25
C ARG A 57 4.05 19.33 -0.34
N ILE A 58 4.99 18.42 -0.56
CA ILE A 58 5.17 17.20 0.22
C ILE A 58 6.18 17.46 1.34
N SER A 59 5.76 17.24 2.58
CA SER A 59 6.66 17.14 3.73
C SER A 59 6.69 15.68 4.17
N ALA A 60 7.86 15.05 4.08
CA ALA A 60 8.06 13.65 4.48
C ALA A 60 9.16 13.59 5.54
N THR A 61 8.88 12.89 6.63
CA THR A 61 9.85 12.56 7.68
C THR A 61 10.12 11.06 7.66
N GLY A 62 11.38 10.64 7.69
CA GLY A 62 11.79 9.24 7.65
C GLY A 62 12.79 8.93 6.54
N SER A 63 13.60 7.90 6.74
CA SER A 63 14.67 7.50 5.83
C SER A 63 14.16 6.55 4.74
N ASN A 64 14.63 6.77 3.51
CA ASN A 64 14.52 5.87 2.35
C ASN A 64 13.11 5.61 1.78
N ALA A 65 12.29 6.66 1.66
CA ALA A 65 11.04 6.60 0.90
C ALA A 65 11.31 6.74 -0.61
N ALA A 66 10.68 5.88 -1.43
CA ALA A 66 10.71 5.98 -2.89
C ALA A 66 10.41 7.42 -3.36
N SER A 67 11.05 7.86 -4.45
CA SER A 67 10.86 9.21 -5.01
C SER A 67 9.38 9.48 -5.32
N PRO A 68 8.86 10.69 -5.05
CA PRO A 68 7.47 11.01 -5.33
C PRO A 68 7.22 11.05 -6.84
N VAL A 69 5.98 10.75 -7.25
CA VAL A 69 5.57 10.83 -8.66
C VAL A 69 4.78 12.10 -8.95
N ALA A 70 5.11 12.77 -10.05
CA ALA A 70 4.36 13.96 -10.49
C ALA A 70 3.06 13.62 -11.23
N SER A 71 2.92 12.40 -11.79
CA SER A 71 1.79 11.97 -12.64
C SER A 71 1.38 10.52 -12.41
N PHE A 72 0.08 10.22 -12.58
CA PHE A 72 -0.41 8.84 -12.59
C PHE A 72 0.24 8.00 -13.71
N GLY A 73 0.72 8.63 -14.79
CA GLY A 73 1.46 7.97 -15.85
C GLY A 73 2.73 7.28 -15.35
N HIS A 74 3.39 7.84 -14.33
CA HIS A 74 4.61 7.25 -13.74
C HIS A 74 4.32 5.96 -12.96
N LEU A 75 3.04 5.67 -12.68
CA LEU A 75 2.59 4.47 -11.97
C LEU A 75 1.87 3.49 -12.90
N ALA A 76 1.78 3.77 -14.20
CA ALA A 76 0.92 3.00 -15.12
C ALA A 76 1.29 1.51 -15.17
N GLU A 77 2.58 1.19 -15.14
CA GLU A 77 3.05 -0.21 -15.11
C GLU A 77 2.70 -0.94 -13.81
N SER A 78 2.64 -0.23 -12.67
CA SER A 78 2.35 -0.81 -11.37
C SER A 78 0.87 -0.87 -11.03
N LEU A 79 0.04 0.03 -11.60
CA LEU A 79 -1.40 0.12 -11.30
C LEU A 79 -2.28 -0.71 -12.24
N GLY A 80 -1.76 -1.08 -13.43
CA GLY A 80 -2.50 -1.84 -14.42
C GLY A 80 -3.53 -1.01 -15.19
N GLN A 81 -3.98 -1.56 -16.33
CA GLN A 81 -4.78 -0.82 -17.30
C GLN A 81 -6.16 -0.41 -16.76
N GLU A 82 -6.87 -1.30 -16.08
CA GLU A 82 -8.24 -1.04 -15.60
C GLU A 82 -8.30 0.15 -14.63
N LEU A 83 -7.35 0.21 -13.69
CA LEU A 83 -7.27 1.31 -12.73
C LEU A 83 -6.88 2.61 -13.42
N MET A 84 -5.91 2.56 -14.35
CA MET A 84 -5.52 3.73 -15.13
C MET A 84 -6.68 4.29 -15.98
N GLU A 85 -7.50 3.43 -16.56
CA GLU A 85 -8.71 3.85 -17.27
C GLU A 85 -9.74 4.47 -16.31
N ALA A 86 -9.92 3.92 -15.11
CA ALA A 86 -10.82 4.50 -14.12
C ALA A 86 -10.38 5.90 -13.67
N ILE A 87 -9.07 6.09 -13.45
CA ILE A 87 -8.46 7.40 -13.14
C ILE A 87 -8.76 8.40 -14.26
N ARG A 88 -8.53 8.01 -15.52
CA ARG A 88 -8.80 8.84 -16.71
C ARG A 88 -10.29 9.17 -16.84
N ARG A 89 -11.18 8.19 -16.70
CA ARG A 89 -12.64 8.38 -16.80
C ARG A 89 -13.18 9.35 -15.76
N ARG A 90 -12.57 9.40 -14.57
CA ARG A 90 -12.93 10.35 -13.52
C ARG A 90 -12.30 11.72 -13.66
N GLY A 91 -11.48 11.94 -14.69
CA GLY A 91 -10.83 13.23 -14.95
C GLY A 91 -9.74 13.58 -13.92
N TYR A 92 -9.18 12.59 -13.23
CA TYR A 92 -8.08 12.83 -12.30
C TYR A 92 -6.80 13.09 -13.10
N ALA A 93 -6.38 14.35 -13.15
CA ALA A 93 -5.22 14.76 -13.92
C ALA A 93 -3.89 14.41 -13.24
N GLN A 94 -3.80 14.63 -11.93
CA GLN A 94 -2.57 14.43 -11.15
C GLN A 94 -2.87 13.79 -9.79
N PRO A 95 -1.93 13.02 -9.22
CA PRO A 95 -2.06 12.54 -7.84
C PRO A 95 -2.06 13.73 -6.88
N THR A 96 -2.81 13.61 -5.79
CA THR A 96 -2.69 14.57 -4.67
C THR A 96 -1.32 14.45 -4.01
N PRO A 97 -0.84 15.45 -3.25
CA PRO A 97 0.49 15.40 -2.63
C PRO A 97 0.75 14.14 -1.79
N ILE A 98 -0.26 13.68 -1.03
CA ILE A 98 -0.14 12.45 -0.26
C ILE A 98 -0.05 11.21 -1.17
N GLN A 99 -0.81 11.15 -2.27
CA GLN A 99 -0.77 10.04 -3.22
C GLN A 99 0.56 10.00 -3.98
N ALA A 100 1.09 11.16 -4.36
CA ALA A 100 2.36 11.29 -5.09
C ALA A 100 3.52 10.64 -4.33
N GLN A 101 3.55 10.74 -3.00
CA GLN A 101 4.57 10.12 -2.16
C GLN A 101 4.19 8.72 -1.66
N ALA A 102 2.93 8.50 -1.29
CA ALA A 102 2.51 7.26 -0.65
C ALA A 102 2.37 6.08 -1.62
N LEU A 103 1.93 6.32 -2.87
CA LEU A 103 1.75 5.25 -3.84
C LEU A 103 3.07 4.56 -4.20
N PRO A 104 4.18 5.27 -4.56
CA PRO A 104 5.47 4.64 -4.77
C PRO A 104 5.96 3.82 -3.57
N VAL A 105 5.81 4.35 -2.35
CA VAL A 105 6.23 3.67 -1.10
C VAL A 105 5.42 2.41 -0.83
N ALA A 106 4.10 2.47 -1.02
CA ALA A 106 3.24 1.31 -0.83
C ALA A 106 3.54 0.20 -1.85
N LEU A 107 3.82 0.59 -3.09
CA LEU A 107 4.13 -0.35 -4.17
C LEU A 107 5.56 -0.92 -4.05
N SER A 108 6.49 -0.21 -3.39
CA SER A 108 7.87 -0.65 -3.18
C SER A 108 8.02 -1.69 -2.05
N GLY A 109 6.91 -2.22 -1.53
CA GLY A 109 6.93 -3.23 -0.47
C GLY A 109 7.38 -2.70 0.89
N GLY A 110 7.26 -1.38 1.11
CA GLY A 110 7.80 -0.62 2.24
C GLY A 110 7.68 -1.35 3.58
N GLY A 111 8.76 -2.03 3.98
CA GLY A 111 8.90 -2.64 5.30
C GLY A 111 8.28 -4.02 5.47
N ALA A 112 8.04 -4.81 4.42
CA ALA A 112 7.74 -6.23 4.60
C ALA A 112 8.97 -6.98 5.13
N THR A 113 9.20 -6.94 6.44
CA THR A 113 10.01 -7.95 7.13
C THR A 113 9.23 -9.26 7.05
N GLY A 114 9.36 -9.95 5.91
CA GLY A 114 9.10 -11.38 5.85
C GLY A 114 10.15 -12.06 6.70
N GLY A 115 9.92 -12.08 8.02
CA GLY A 115 10.71 -12.90 8.93
C GLY A 115 10.47 -14.35 8.55
N ALA A 116 11.47 -14.94 7.90
CA ALA A 116 11.67 -16.38 7.92
C ALA A 116 12.12 -16.83 9.33
#